data_AF-K9SQX6-F1
#
_entry.id   AF-K9SQX6-F1
#
_cell.length_a   1.000
_cell.length_b   1.000
_cell.length_c   1.000
_cell.angle_alpha   90.00
_cell.angle_beta   90.00
_cell.angle_gamma   90.00
#
_symmetry.space_group_name_H-M   'P 1'
#
loop_
_entity.id
_entity.type
_entity.pdbx_description
1 polymer ?
#
loop_
_entity_poly.entity_id
_entity_poly.type
_entity_poly.pdbx_seq_one_letter_code
_entity_poly.pdbx_strand_id
1 'polypeptide(L)'
;MHIQIPIPIQKVMRELPPVFTFAEVPPTPPPAAPEPVNIIQGAIAIISLMAVVGFVGNFINPGFIVIILLFGLGTIIWRLQIQYLTYKSRLRDHTALTENYFILLASYSRRHSEHEQKNAQTRTAEYLRVFRQPKILEVLKSTNGKIAQKALAANENTDTEISSNDSSAFAQALNHKLSKHLSKNFYRGVTIPIPGFNYIYSPEFTYIDPVSNLHLAIAIDEPNDPILKEQQKISHTYLLNSGWIVVSFNLAEVIDQPQQCLQAVTDLISELDVK
;
A
#
# COMPACT_ATOMS: atom_id res chain seq x y z
N MET A 1 3.45 -28.88 -1.56
CA MET A 1 2.09 -28.30 -1.58
C MET A 1 1.95 -27.32 -2.73
N HIS A 2 0.88 -27.43 -3.49
CA HIS A 2 0.57 -26.53 -4.60
C HIS A 2 -0.91 -26.09 -4.52
N ILE A 3 -1.15 -24.78 -4.46
CA ILE A 3 -2.51 -24.21 -4.40
C ILE A 3 -2.82 -23.55 -5.74
N GLN A 4 -3.93 -23.96 -6.35
CA GLN A 4 -4.47 -23.34 -7.54
C GLN A 4 -5.76 -22.64 -7.18
N ILE A 5 -5.75 -21.31 -7.32
CA ILE A 5 -6.89 -20.44 -7.01
C ILE A 5 -7.52 -19.95 -8.33
N PRO A 6 -8.84 -19.90 -8.48
CA PRO A 6 -9.50 -19.31 -9.64
C PRO A 6 -9.02 -17.88 -9.93
N ILE A 7 -8.86 -17.55 -11.21
CA ILE A 7 -8.41 -16.21 -11.67
C ILE A 7 -9.23 -15.06 -11.05
N PRO A 8 -10.58 -15.13 -10.96
CA PRO A 8 -11.36 -14.07 -10.33
C PRO A 8 -10.96 -13.79 -8.88
N ILE A 9 -10.73 -14.84 -8.08
CA ILE A 9 -10.30 -14.70 -6.69
C ILE A 9 -8.86 -14.17 -6.64
N GLN A 10 -7.95 -14.66 -7.50
CA GLN A 10 -6.58 -14.14 -7.57
C GLN A 10 -6.54 -12.64 -7.90
N LYS A 11 -7.44 -12.14 -8.77
CA LYS A 11 -7.54 -10.72 -9.10
C LYS A 11 -7.86 -9.89 -7.85
N VAL A 12 -8.83 -10.34 -7.05
CA VAL A 12 -9.19 -9.67 -5.78
C VAL A 12 -8.05 -9.75 -4.77
N MET A 13 -7.38 -10.90 -4.64
CA MET A 13 -6.24 -11.08 -3.74
C MET A 13 -5.04 -10.17 -4.09
N ARG A 14 -4.92 -9.75 -5.36
CA ARG A 14 -3.88 -8.81 -5.81
C ARG A 14 -4.34 -7.36 -5.78
N GLU A 15 -5.62 -7.11 -5.55
CA GLU A 15 -6.16 -5.76 -5.50
C GLU A 15 -5.60 -5.01 -4.28
N LEU A 16 -5.31 -3.72 -4.48
CA LEU A 16 -4.84 -2.81 -3.45
C LEU A 16 -5.92 -1.77 -3.17
N PRO A 17 -6.04 -1.31 -1.91
CA PRO A 17 -6.93 -0.21 -1.59
C PRO A 17 -6.51 1.06 -2.32
N PRO A 18 -7.45 1.97 -2.58
CA PRO A 18 -7.13 3.26 -3.19
C PRO A 18 -6.11 4.01 -2.33
N VAL A 19 -5.10 4.59 -2.98
CA VAL A 19 -4.09 5.40 -2.31
C VAL A 19 -4.65 6.80 -2.13
N PHE A 20 -4.57 7.32 -0.90
CA PHE A 20 -4.97 8.70 -0.66
C PHE A 20 -3.97 9.64 -1.35
N THR A 21 -4.50 10.63 -2.06
CA THR A 21 -3.68 11.66 -2.73
C THR A 21 -3.45 12.82 -1.77
N PHE A 22 -2.20 13.24 -1.66
CA PHE A 22 -1.85 14.43 -0.89
C PHE A 22 -2.01 15.66 -1.78
N ALA A 23 -3.07 16.44 -1.55
CA ALA A 23 -3.41 17.57 -2.41
C ALA A 23 -2.67 18.88 -2.06
N GLU A 24 -1.98 18.93 -0.92
CA GLU A 24 -1.29 20.15 -0.50
C GLU A 24 0.01 20.35 -1.28
N VAL A 25 0.26 21.59 -1.68
CA VAL A 25 1.49 22.02 -2.36
C VAL A 25 2.51 22.47 -1.31
N PRO A 26 3.81 22.17 -1.46
CA PRO A 26 4.83 22.66 -0.54
C PRO A 26 4.86 24.19 -0.50
N PRO A 27 5.13 24.79 0.67
CA PRO A 27 5.25 26.24 0.78
C PRO A 27 6.40 26.77 -0.08
N THR A 28 6.24 27.95 -0.66
CA THR A 28 7.26 28.59 -1.49
C THR A 28 8.34 29.22 -0.61
N PRO A 29 9.63 29.08 -0.97
CA PRO A 29 10.71 29.70 -0.21
C PRO A 29 10.62 31.22 -0.28
N PRO A 30 11.05 31.94 0.77
CA PRO A 30 11.08 33.40 0.75
C PRO A 30 12.05 33.89 -0.33
N PRO A 31 11.88 35.14 -0.82
CA PRO A 31 12.82 35.75 -1.75
C PRO A 31 14.22 35.90 -1.11
N ALA A 32 15.21 36.18 -1.94
CA ALA A 32 16.58 36.40 -1.49
C ALA A 32 16.66 37.51 -0.43
N ALA A 33 17.65 37.39 0.46
CA ALA A 33 17.88 38.36 1.53
C ALA A 33 18.12 39.78 0.96
N PRO A 34 17.66 40.85 1.64
CA PRO A 34 17.89 42.21 1.19
C PRO A 34 19.38 42.53 1.21
N GLU A 35 19.87 43.16 0.15
CA GLU A 35 21.27 43.59 0.05
C GLU A 35 21.61 44.66 1.11
N PRO A 36 22.79 44.58 1.74
CA PRO A 36 23.23 45.58 2.71
C PRO A 36 23.44 46.95 2.06
N VAL A 37 23.28 48.01 2.86
CA VAL A 37 23.54 49.39 2.40
C VAL A 37 25.01 49.51 1.99
N ASN A 38 25.27 50.00 0.77
CA ASN A 38 26.62 50.16 0.25
C ASN A 38 27.29 51.42 0.85
N ILE A 39 27.95 51.26 1.99
CA ILE A 39 28.65 52.34 2.71
C ILE A 39 29.77 52.95 1.86
N ILE A 40 30.38 52.16 0.94
CA ILE A 40 31.45 52.62 0.05
C ILE A 40 30.93 53.73 -0.87
N GLN A 41 29.69 53.63 -1.37
CA GLN A 41 29.10 54.72 -2.17
C GLN A 41 28.94 56.02 -1.37
N GLY A 42 28.62 55.91 -0.08
CA GLY A 42 28.59 57.07 0.82
C GLY A 42 29.96 57.72 0.98
N ALA A 43 31.00 56.91 1.18
CA ALA A 43 32.39 57.38 1.28
C ALA A 43 32.86 58.05 -0.02
N ILE A 44 32.57 57.44 -1.18
CA ILE A 44 32.88 58.02 -2.50
C ILE A 44 32.17 59.37 -2.66
N ALA A 45 30.89 59.47 -2.31
CA ALA A 45 30.14 60.72 -2.41
C ALA A 45 30.74 61.85 -1.54
N ILE A 46 31.23 61.53 -0.34
CA ILE A 46 31.91 62.49 0.54
C ILE A 46 33.23 62.95 -0.09
N ILE A 47 34.05 62.04 -0.60
CA ILE A 47 35.32 62.36 -1.27
C ILE A 47 35.07 63.24 -2.50
N SER A 48 34.07 62.89 -3.32
CA SER A 48 33.68 63.70 -4.49
C SER A 48 33.21 65.09 -4.09
N LEU A 49 32.42 65.22 -3.01
CA LEU A 49 32.00 66.52 -2.49
C LEU A 49 33.20 67.38 -2.07
N MET A 50 34.15 66.80 -1.33
CA MET A 50 35.37 67.52 -0.91
C MET A 50 36.21 67.98 -2.11
N ALA A 51 36.36 67.14 -3.14
CA ALA A 51 37.11 67.49 -4.35
C ALA A 51 36.45 68.66 -5.11
N VAL A 52 35.12 68.63 -5.26
CA VAL A 52 34.36 69.70 -5.94
C VAL A 52 34.44 71.01 -5.14
N VAL A 53 34.25 70.95 -3.83
CA VAL A 53 34.33 72.14 -2.96
C VAL A 53 35.74 72.73 -2.97
N GLY A 54 36.79 71.90 -2.96
CA GLY A 54 38.18 72.36 -3.05
C GLY A 54 38.52 73.03 -4.38
N PHE A 55 37.98 72.52 -5.49
CA PHE A 55 38.17 73.12 -6.81
C PHE A 55 37.46 74.47 -6.94
N VAL A 56 36.18 74.53 -6.54
CA VAL A 56 35.34 75.74 -6.64
C VAL A 56 35.73 76.81 -5.62
N GLY A 57 36.31 76.41 -4.49
CA GLY A 57 36.66 77.30 -3.38
C GLY A 57 37.63 78.42 -3.74
N ASN A 58 38.41 78.28 -4.81
CA ASN A 58 39.30 79.33 -5.30
C ASN A 58 38.55 80.56 -5.85
N PHE A 59 37.26 80.44 -6.15
CA PHE A 59 36.45 81.47 -6.81
C PHE A 59 35.34 82.07 -5.93
N ILE A 60 35.11 81.52 -4.74
CA ILE A 60 33.97 81.88 -3.87
C ILE A 60 34.48 82.37 -2.52
N ASN A 61 33.73 83.30 -1.90
CA ASN A 61 34.01 83.75 -0.53
C ASN A 61 34.06 82.56 0.45
N PRO A 62 35.10 82.47 1.31
CA PRO A 62 35.31 81.34 2.22
C PRO A 62 34.11 81.00 3.11
N GLY A 63 33.30 82.00 3.50
CA GLY A 63 32.09 81.75 4.29
C GLY A 63 31.05 80.88 3.58
N PHE A 64 30.87 81.05 2.27
CA PHE A 64 29.91 80.27 1.49
C PHE A 64 30.36 78.82 1.26
N ILE A 65 31.68 78.59 1.17
CA ILE A 65 32.27 77.25 1.02
C ILE A 65 31.89 76.35 2.20
N VAL A 66 31.99 76.89 3.42
CA VAL A 66 31.65 76.14 4.64
C VAL A 66 30.17 75.77 4.66
N ILE A 67 29.28 76.70 4.27
CA ILE A 67 27.83 76.46 4.24
C ILE A 67 27.49 75.35 3.23
N ILE A 68 28.05 75.40 2.03
CA ILE A 68 27.81 74.39 0.99
C ILE A 68 28.31 73.01 1.43
N LEU A 69 29.48 72.94 2.05
CA LEU A 69 30.05 71.68 2.54
C LEU A 69 29.19 71.07 3.66
N LEU A 70 28.75 71.88 4.63
CA LEU A 70 27.89 71.41 5.71
C LEU A 70 26.53 70.93 5.18
N PHE A 71 25.93 71.67 4.25
CA PHE A 71 24.68 71.26 3.63
C PHE A 71 24.85 69.95 2.83
N GLY A 72 25.90 69.85 2.01
CA GLY A 72 26.23 68.65 1.24
C GLY A 72 26.43 67.42 2.14
N LEU A 73 27.24 67.54 3.20
CA LEU A 73 27.41 66.47 4.19
C LEU A 73 26.10 66.10 4.87
N GLY A 74 25.29 67.10 5.26
CA GLY A 74 23.98 66.88 5.85
C GLY A 74 23.07 66.04 4.95
N THR A 75 23.01 66.34 3.64
CA THR A 75 22.21 65.57 2.68
C THR A 75 22.71 64.14 2.48
N ILE A 76 24.03 63.92 2.45
CA ILE A 76 24.62 62.58 2.33
C ILE A 76 24.29 61.75 3.57
N ILE A 77 24.47 62.33 4.76
CA ILE A 77 24.17 61.68 6.04
C ILE A 77 22.67 61.34 6.12
N TRP A 78 21.80 62.29 5.77
CA TRP A 78 20.35 62.09 5.74
C TRP A 78 19.93 60.95 4.80
N ARG A 79 20.52 60.89 3.60
CA ARG A 79 20.27 59.80 2.63
C ARG A 79 20.73 58.45 3.16
N LEU A 80 21.93 58.37 3.76
CA LEU A 80 22.45 57.14 4.37
C LEU A 80 21.57 56.68 5.53
N GLN A 81 21.07 57.61 6.34
CA GLN A 81 20.16 57.32 7.45
C GLN A 81 18.83 56.75 6.94
N ILE A 82 18.23 57.33 5.91
CA ILE A 82 17.02 56.77 5.28
C ILE A 82 17.29 55.38 4.71
N GLN A 83 18.38 55.18 3.96
CA GLN A 83 18.72 53.87 3.41
C GLN A 83 18.93 52.81 4.48
N TYR A 84 19.58 53.18 5.60
CA TYR A 84 19.77 52.30 6.74
C TYR A 84 18.44 51.94 7.42
N LEU A 85 17.55 52.92 7.63
CA LEU A 85 16.22 52.67 8.19
C LEU A 85 15.38 51.76 7.28
N THR A 86 15.37 52.01 5.97
CA THR A 86 14.68 51.16 4.99
C THR A 86 15.29 49.77 4.91
N TYR A 87 16.61 49.63 4.97
CA TYR A 87 17.29 48.33 5.05
C TYR A 87 16.87 47.56 6.31
N LYS A 88 16.85 48.22 7.47
CA LYS A 88 16.43 47.60 8.73
C LYS A 88 14.98 47.11 8.68
N SER A 89 14.08 47.86 8.04
CA SER A 89 12.70 47.41 7.83
C SER A 89 12.64 46.18 6.92
N ARG A 90 13.27 46.24 5.74
CA ARG A 90 13.30 45.10 4.79
C ARG A 90 13.92 43.85 5.39
N LEU A 91 14.95 44.00 6.22
CA LEU A 91 15.58 42.89 6.93
C LEU A 91 14.60 42.28 7.94
N ARG A 92 13.86 43.10 8.70
CA ARG A 92 12.83 42.62 9.63
C ARG A 92 11.71 41.87 8.90
N ASP A 93 11.23 42.41 7.79
CA ASP A 93 10.18 41.79 6.99
C ASP A 93 10.66 40.45 6.40
N HIS A 94 11.90 40.42 5.90
CA HIS A 94 12.55 39.20 5.42
C HIS A 94 12.70 38.14 6.52
N THR A 95 13.12 38.54 7.73
CA THR A 95 13.20 37.62 8.88
C THR A 95 11.83 37.06 9.25
N ALA A 96 10.79 37.89 9.28
CA ALA A 96 9.43 37.45 9.58
C ALA A 96 8.87 36.50 8.51
N LEU A 97 9.11 36.78 7.23
CA LEU A 97 8.74 35.88 6.12
C LEU A 97 9.47 34.54 6.22
N THR A 98 10.75 34.57 6.59
CA THR A 98 11.58 33.36 6.75
C THR A 98 11.09 32.50 7.92
N GLU A 99 10.79 33.12 9.07
CA GLU A 99 10.21 32.44 10.23
C GLU A 99 8.86 31.79 9.87
N ASN A 100 7.96 32.55 9.24
CA ASN A 100 6.67 32.04 8.81
C ASN A 100 6.80 30.89 7.79
N TYR A 101 7.76 30.99 6.86
CA TYR A 101 8.05 29.91 5.92
C TYR A 101 8.46 28.62 6.64
N PHE A 102 9.33 28.69 7.64
CA PHE A 102 9.74 27.49 8.40
C PHE A 102 8.60 26.89 9.22
N ILE A 103 7.71 27.71 9.78
CA ILE A 103 6.50 27.24 10.47
C ILE A 103 5.58 26.49 9.48
N LEU A 104 5.33 27.08 8.32
CA LEU A 104 4.52 26.46 7.27
C LEU A 104 5.16 25.17 6.77
N LEU A 105 6.47 25.16 6.54
CA LEU A 105 7.22 23.99 6.10
C LEU A 105 7.17 22.85 7.12
N ALA A 106 7.31 23.17 8.41
CA ALA A 106 7.20 22.18 9.48
C ALA A 106 5.78 21.58 9.55
N SER A 107 4.75 22.41 9.44
CA SER A 107 3.35 21.95 9.42
C SER A 107 3.03 21.08 8.20
N TYR A 108 3.54 21.48 7.02
CA TYR A 108 3.43 20.72 5.77
C TYR A 108 4.13 19.37 5.91
N SER A 109 5.38 19.35 6.37
CA SER A 109 6.17 18.12 6.54
C SER A 109 5.49 17.15 7.51
N ARG A 110 4.93 17.65 8.62
CA ARG A 110 4.16 16.83 9.56
C ARG A 110 2.93 16.20 8.90
N ARG A 111 2.11 16.98 8.21
CA ARG A 111 0.91 16.47 7.52
C ARG A 111 1.25 15.48 6.41
N HIS A 112 2.33 15.74 5.67
CA HIS A 112 2.84 14.83 4.66
C HIS A 112 3.25 13.48 5.30
N SER A 113 3.99 13.52 6.41
CA SER A 113 4.38 12.30 7.13
C SER A 113 3.18 11.54 7.68
N GLU A 114 2.20 12.23 8.29
CA GLU A 114 0.95 11.62 8.76
C GLU A 114 0.17 10.98 7.60
N HIS A 115 0.15 11.61 6.44
CA HIS A 115 -0.47 11.06 5.23
C HIS A 115 0.26 9.81 4.72
N GLU A 116 1.59 9.83 4.68
CA GLU A 116 2.40 8.65 4.34
C GLU A 116 2.18 7.49 5.33
N GLN A 117 2.09 7.79 6.63
CA GLN A 117 1.78 6.78 7.65
C GLN A 117 0.41 6.16 7.43
N LYS A 118 -0.62 6.97 7.13
CA LYS A 118 -1.97 6.45 6.79
C LYS A 118 -1.92 5.54 5.56
N ASN A 119 -1.22 5.96 4.51
CA ASN A 119 -1.02 5.14 3.31
C ASN A 119 -0.21 3.86 3.57
N ALA A 120 0.72 3.88 4.52
CA ALA A 120 1.45 2.69 4.93
C ALA A 120 0.55 1.74 5.74
N GLN A 121 -0.30 2.27 6.63
CA GLN A 121 -1.27 1.50 7.40
C GLN A 121 -2.26 0.76 6.49
N THR A 122 -2.73 1.37 5.39
CA THR A 122 -3.61 0.69 4.43
C THR A 122 -2.92 -0.43 3.64
N ARG A 123 -1.59 -0.51 3.68
CA ARG A 123 -0.82 -1.56 3.02
C ARG A 123 -0.41 -2.69 3.96
N THR A 124 -0.80 -2.63 5.23
CA THR A 124 -0.56 -3.73 6.17
C THR A 124 -1.35 -4.97 5.75
N ALA A 125 -0.79 -6.15 6.03
CA ALA A 125 -1.43 -7.42 5.68
C ALA A 125 -2.84 -7.55 6.28
N GLU A 126 -3.02 -7.07 7.52
CA GLU A 126 -4.30 -7.11 8.21
C GLU A 126 -5.36 -6.21 7.56
N TYR A 127 -5.01 -4.98 7.20
CA TYR A 127 -5.93 -4.11 6.48
C TYR A 127 -6.28 -4.68 5.11
N LEU A 128 -5.30 -5.21 4.38
CA LEU A 128 -5.52 -5.83 3.07
C LEU A 128 -6.48 -7.03 3.17
N ARG A 129 -6.37 -7.85 4.22
CA ARG A 129 -7.28 -8.96 4.48
C ARG A 129 -8.72 -8.46 4.63
N VAL A 130 -8.96 -7.50 5.52
CA VAL A 130 -10.28 -6.90 5.76
C VAL A 130 -10.83 -6.21 4.50
N PHE A 131 -9.99 -5.51 3.73
CA PHE A 131 -10.39 -4.84 2.49
C PHE A 131 -10.82 -5.83 1.39
N ARG A 132 -10.11 -6.95 1.25
CA ARG A 132 -10.35 -7.94 0.19
C ARG A 132 -11.50 -8.88 0.51
N GLN A 133 -11.71 -9.18 1.79
CA GLN A 133 -12.71 -10.13 2.27
C GLN A 133 -14.11 -9.95 1.65
N PRO A 134 -14.76 -8.78 1.68
CA PRO A 134 -16.10 -8.63 1.10
C PRO A 134 -16.12 -8.88 -0.42
N LYS A 135 -15.03 -8.52 -1.12
CA LYS A 135 -14.90 -8.74 -2.57
C LYS A 135 -14.66 -10.20 -2.93
N ILE A 136 -13.88 -10.91 -2.11
CA ILE A 136 -13.70 -12.36 -2.25
C ILE A 136 -15.05 -13.05 -2.09
N LEU A 137 -15.81 -12.69 -1.05
CA LEU A 137 -17.14 -13.24 -0.80
C LEU A 137 -18.13 -12.91 -1.93
N GLU A 138 -18.06 -11.73 -2.54
CA GLU A 138 -18.85 -11.40 -3.73
C GLU A 138 -18.51 -12.32 -4.91
N VAL A 139 -17.21 -12.54 -5.17
CA VAL A 139 -16.76 -13.46 -6.21
C VAL A 139 -17.22 -14.89 -5.92
N LEU A 140 -17.06 -15.37 -4.68
CA LEU A 140 -17.51 -16.70 -4.27
C LEU A 140 -19.03 -16.85 -4.46
N LYS A 141 -19.84 -15.88 -4.05
CA LYS A 141 -21.30 -15.91 -4.23
C LYS A 141 -21.73 -15.86 -5.71
N SER A 142 -20.96 -15.18 -6.56
CA SER A 142 -21.20 -15.13 -8.01
C SER A 142 -20.80 -16.42 -8.75
N THR A 143 -20.02 -17.29 -8.09
CA THR A 143 -19.54 -18.54 -8.66
C THR A 143 -20.69 -19.54 -8.81
N ASN A 144 -20.70 -20.27 -9.93
CA ASN A 144 -21.75 -21.26 -10.23
C ASN A 144 -21.71 -22.46 -9.27
N GLY A 145 -22.40 -22.34 -8.13
CA GLY A 145 -22.50 -23.39 -7.11
C GLY A 145 -23.27 -24.65 -7.55
N LYS A 146 -23.85 -24.68 -8.76
CA LYS A 146 -24.61 -25.85 -9.25
C LYS A 146 -23.78 -27.13 -9.30
N ILE A 147 -22.47 -27.02 -9.51
CA ILE A 147 -21.57 -28.18 -9.54
C ILE A 147 -21.41 -28.74 -8.13
N ALA A 148 -21.18 -27.89 -7.13
CA ALA A 148 -21.08 -28.32 -5.74
C ALA A 148 -22.39 -28.86 -5.19
N GLN A 149 -23.52 -28.24 -5.51
CA GLN A 149 -24.84 -28.74 -5.12
C GLN A 149 -25.14 -30.11 -5.73
N LYS A 150 -24.81 -30.31 -7.01
CA LYS A 150 -24.95 -31.63 -7.65
C LYS A 150 -24.03 -32.67 -7.03
N ALA A 151 -22.79 -32.28 -6.72
CA ALA A 151 -21.82 -33.15 -6.07
C ALA A 151 -22.27 -33.55 -4.65
N LEU A 152 -22.86 -32.63 -3.89
CA LEU A 152 -23.45 -32.93 -2.58
C LEU A 152 -24.69 -33.83 -2.69
N ALA A 153 -25.63 -33.50 -3.58
CA ALA A 153 -26.86 -34.28 -3.76
C ALA A 153 -26.59 -35.72 -4.24
N ALA A 154 -25.53 -35.93 -5.03
CA ALA A 154 -25.11 -37.27 -5.44
C ALA A 154 -24.58 -38.13 -4.27
N ASN A 155 -24.20 -37.51 -3.15
CA ASN A 155 -23.57 -38.15 -2.00
C ASN A 155 -24.42 -38.09 -0.71
N GLU A 156 -25.68 -37.64 -0.75
CA GLU A 156 -26.60 -37.62 0.42
C GLU A 156 -26.89 -39.02 1.01
N ASN A 157 -26.56 -40.10 0.30
CA ASN A 157 -26.82 -41.50 0.71
C ASN A 157 -25.55 -42.28 1.10
N THR A 158 -24.38 -41.66 1.07
CA THR A 158 -23.10 -42.26 1.47
C THR A 158 -22.70 -41.66 2.81
N ASP A 159 -22.19 -42.46 3.76
CA ASP A 159 -21.65 -41.96 5.02
C ASP A 159 -20.48 -40.99 4.73
N THR A 160 -20.81 -39.70 4.55
CA THR A 160 -19.89 -38.63 4.15
C THR A 160 -19.09 -38.06 5.31
N GLU A 161 -19.41 -38.45 6.55
CA GLU A 161 -18.51 -38.22 7.67
C GLU A 161 -17.30 -39.14 7.53
N ILE A 162 -16.10 -38.57 7.66
CA ILE A 162 -14.85 -39.31 7.65
C ILE A 162 -14.91 -40.33 8.79
N SER A 163 -15.25 -41.57 8.45
CA SER A 163 -15.39 -42.67 9.41
C SER A 163 -14.08 -42.86 10.17
N SER A 164 -14.15 -43.14 11.48
CA SER A 164 -12.98 -43.41 12.32
C SER A 164 -12.14 -44.60 11.86
N ASN A 165 -12.62 -45.37 10.89
CA ASN A 165 -11.95 -46.54 10.33
C ASN A 165 -11.14 -46.22 9.06
N ASP A 166 -11.05 -44.96 8.67
CA ASP A 166 -10.29 -44.55 7.49
C ASP A 166 -8.78 -44.63 7.70
N SER A 167 -8.09 -45.29 6.76
CA SER A 167 -6.71 -45.78 6.92
C SER A 167 -5.62 -44.81 6.45
N SER A 168 -5.97 -43.63 5.91
CA SER A 168 -4.95 -42.65 5.53
C SER A 168 -4.53 -41.81 6.74
N ALA A 169 -3.21 -41.70 6.97
CA ALA A 169 -2.65 -40.89 8.06
C ALA A 169 -3.14 -39.43 8.02
N PHE A 170 -3.45 -38.92 6.83
CA PHE A 170 -4.06 -37.61 6.63
C PHE A 170 -5.52 -37.54 7.08
N ALA A 171 -6.37 -38.52 6.74
CA ALA A 171 -7.75 -38.57 7.23
C ALA A 171 -7.80 -38.61 8.76
N GLN A 172 -6.89 -39.38 9.37
CA GLN A 172 -6.77 -39.47 10.83
C GLN A 172 -6.31 -38.14 11.45
N ALA A 173 -5.31 -37.47 10.85
CA ALA A 173 -4.86 -36.15 11.30
C ALA A 173 -5.95 -35.08 11.12
N LEU A 174 -6.72 -35.17 10.03
CA LEU A 174 -7.83 -34.27 9.69
C LEU A 174 -8.98 -34.44 10.69
N ASN A 175 -9.36 -35.67 11.01
CA ASN A 175 -10.35 -35.99 12.05
C ASN A 175 -9.93 -35.55 13.45
N HIS A 176 -8.65 -35.71 13.80
CA HIS A 176 -8.17 -35.38 15.13
C HIS A 176 -8.03 -33.87 15.36
N LYS A 177 -7.66 -33.09 14.34
CA LYS A 177 -7.25 -31.67 14.51
C LYS A 177 -8.30 -30.66 14.03
N LEU A 178 -9.24 -31.04 13.16
CA LEU A 178 -10.32 -30.13 12.79
C LEU A 178 -11.32 -29.96 13.93
N SER A 179 -11.63 -28.70 14.26
CA SER A 179 -12.74 -28.39 15.16
C SER A 179 -14.05 -29.00 14.64
N LYS A 180 -14.96 -29.41 15.55
CA LYS A 180 -16.29 -29.92 15.23
C LYS A 180 -17.10 -29.05 14.25
N HIS A 181 -16.77 -27.76 14.13
CA HIS A 181 -17.41 -26.84 13.19
C HIS A 181 -16.85 -26.95 11.77
N LEU A 182 -15.52 -27.02 11.61
CA LEU A 182 -14.91 -27.17 10.28
C LEU A 182 -15.12 -28.58 9.73
N SER A 183 -15.13 -29.60 10.60
CA SER A 183 -15.30 -31.00 10.19
C SER A 183 -16.61 -31.27 9.44
N LYS A 184 -17.67 -30.49 9.71
CA LYS A 184 -18.98 -30.65 9.05
C LYS A 184 -18.99 -30.28 7.57
N ASN A 185 -18.03 -29.45 7.15
CA ASN A 185 -17.92 -28.98 5.78
C ASN A 185 -16.86 -29.78 4.99
N PHE A 186 -16.20 -30.75 5.61
CA PHE A 186 -15.28 -31.66 4.92
C PHE A 186 -16.00 -32.95 4.53
N TYR A 187 -15.83 -33.34 3.28
CA TYR A 187 -16.46 -34.47 2.64
C TYR A 187 -15.38 -35.34 1.97
N ARG A 188 -15.62 -36.64 1.92
CA ARG A 188 -14.80 -37.61 1.19
C ARG A 188 -15.63 -38.34 0.13
N GLY A 189 -14.97 -38.78 -0.94
CA GLY A 189 -15.64 -39.54 -2.01
C GLY A 189 -16.61 -38.70 -2.84
N VAL A 190 -16.43 -37.37 -2.82
CA VAL A 190 -17.28 -36.46 -3.58
C VAL A 190 -17.03 -36.65 -5.06
N THR A 191 -18.03 -37.20 -5.74
CA THR A 191 -18.02 -37.43 -7.17
C THR A 191 -18.41 -36.19 -7.96
N ILE A 192 -17.54 -35.76 -8.87
CA ILE A 192 -17.71 -34.58 -9.71
C ILE A 192 -17.70 -35.03 -11.18
N PRO A 193 -18.84 -34.94 -11.89
CA PRO A 193 -18.89 -35.27 -13.30
C PRO A 193 -18.23 -34.15 -14.11
N ILE A 194 -17.25 -34.52 -14.94
CA ILE A 194 -16.59 -33.60 -15.86
C ILE A 194 -17.20 -33.77 -17.25
N PRO A 195 -17.83 -32.73 -17.82
CA PRO A 195 -18.41 -32.79 -19.16
C PRO A 195 -17.37 -33.20 -20.21
N GLY A 196 -17.73 -34.16 -21.06
CA GLY A 196 -16.86 -34.64 -22.15
C GLY A 196 -15.86 -35.74 -21.76
N PHE A 197 -15.88 -36.21 -20.51
CA PHE A 197 -15.05 -37.32 -20.05
C PHE A 197 -15.89 -38.49 -19.54
N ASN A 198 -15.44 -39.71 -19.82
CA ASN A 198 -16.11 -40.95 -19.42
C ASN A 198 -15.78 -41.39 -17.98
N TYR A 199 -14.98 -40.60 -17.25
CA TYR A 199 -14.63 -40.87 -15.86
C TYR A 199 -15.23 -39.81 -14.94
N ILE A 200 -15.54 -40.24 -13.72
CA ILE A 200 -16.00 -39.38 -12.64
C ILE A 200 -14.74 -38.96 -11.86
N TYR A 201 -14.54 -37.67 -11.68
CA TYR A 201 -13.43 -37.19 -10.85
C TYR A 201 -13.87 -37.18 -9.38
N SER A 202 -13.04 -37.71 -8.49
CA SER A 202 -13.29 -37.68 -7.05
C SER A 202 -12.01 -37.23 -6.35
N PRO A 203 -11.95 -35.98 -5.82
CA PRO A 203 -10.87 -35.57 -4.95
C PRO A 203 -10.77 -36.47 -3.72
N GLU A 204 -9.57 -36.60 -3.15
CA GLU A 204 -9.36 -37.33 -1.90
C GLU A 204 -10.17 -36.70 -0.76
N PHE A 205 -10.17 -35.38 -0.68
CA PHE A 205 -11.01 -34.62 0.26
C PHE A 205 -11.61 -33.40 -0.43
N THR A 206 -12.77 -32.98 0.05
CA THR A 206 -13.48 -31.83 -0.47
C THR A 206 -13.98 -30.99 0.70
N TYR A 207 -13.76 -29.68 0.66
CA TYR A 207 -14.36 -28.74 1.61
C TYR A 207 -15.43 -27.94 0.89
N ILE A 208 -16.64 -27.92 1.42
CA ILE A 208 -17.76 -27.13 0.88
C ILE A 208 -18.37 -26.34 2.02
N ASP A 209 -18.24 -25.02 1.97
CA ASP A 209 -19.00 -24.13 2.84
C ASP A 209 -20.21 -23.54 2.09
N PRO A 210 -21.44 -23.96 2.43
CA PRO A 210 -22.64 -23.47 1.76
C PRO A 210 -22.92 -21.99 2.04
N VAL A 211 -22.38 -21.42 3.13
CA VAL A 211 -22.66 -20.02 3.52
C VAL A 211 -21.89 -19.03 2.64
N SER A 212 -20.59 -19.24 2.50
CA SER A 212 -19.73 -18.42 1.63
C SER A 212 -19.73 -18.89 0.16
N ASN A 213 -20.25 -20.08 -0.13
CA ASN A 213 -20.13 -20.76 -1.43
C ASN A 213 -18.67 -21.08 -1.79
N LEU A 214 -17.84 -21.34 -0.77
CA LEU A 214 -16.44 -21.72 -0.90
C LEU A 214 -16.32 -23.22 -1.13
N HIS A 215 -15.60 -23.61 -2.18
CA HIS A 215 -15.37 -25.01 -2.54
C HIS A 215 -13.88 -25.27 -2.74
N LEU A 216 -13.32 -26.20 -1.98
CA LEU A 216 -11.94 -26.67 -2.16
C LEU A 216 -11.96 -28.16 -2.52
N ALA A 217 -11.21 -28.54 -3.54
CA ALA A 217 -10.82 -29.92 -3.80
C ALA A 217 -9.38 -30.11 -3.29
N ILE A 218 -9.15 -31.10 -2.45
CA ILE A 218 -7.84 -31.47 -1.95
C ILE A 218 -7.43 -32.76 -2.65
N ALA A 219 -6.35 -32.66 -3.42
CA ALA A 219 -5.78 -33.75 -4.19
C ALA A 219 -4.47 -34.25 -3.56
N ILE A 220 -4.22 -35.55 -3.63
CA ILE A 220 -2.92 -36.13 -3.28
C ILE A 220 -2.24 -36.61 -4.57
N ASP A 221 -1.17 -35.94 -4.95
CA ASP A 221 -0.43 -36.24 -6.18
C ASP A 221 0.37 -37.54 -6.00
N GLU A 222 0.01 -38.56 -6.78
CA GLU A 222 0.76 -39.80 -6.87
C GLU A 222 1.84 -39.70 -7.97
N PRO A 223 3.13 -39.97 -7.65
CA PRO A 223 4.18 -39.95 -8.65
C PRO A 223 4.11 -41.23 -9.49
N ASN A 224 3.88 -41.09 -10.80
CA ASN A 224 4.54 -41.87 -11.90
C ASN A 224 3.65 -42.23 -13.10
N ASP A 225 2.36 -41.87 -13.15
CA ASP A 225 1.54 -42.13 -14.34
C ASP A 225 1.30 -40.85 -15.18
N PRO A 226 1.81 -40.77 -16.43
CA PRO A 226 1.61 -39.61 -17.30
C PRO A 226 0.16 -39.43 -17.76
N ILE A 227 -0.61 -40.52 -17.90
CA ILE A 227 -2.02 -40.46 -18.30
C ILE A 227 -2.84 -39.87 -17.15
N LEU A 228 -2.59 -40.32 -15.93
CA LEU A 228 -3.26 -39.82 -14.73
C LEU A 228 -2.98 -38.32 -14.53
N LYS A 229 -1.74 -37.88 -14.79
CA LYS A 229 -1.37 -36.46 -14.72
C LYS A 229 -2.16 -35.58 -15.68
N GLU A 230 -2.38 -36.03 -16.92
CA GLU A 230 -3.15 -35.25 -17.88
C GLU A 230 -4.64 -35.21 -17.51
N GLN A 231 -5.21 -36.33 -17.05
CA GLN A 231 -6.58 -36.37 -16.51
C GLN A 231 -6.74 -35.44 -15.31
N GLN A 232 -5.77 -35.44 -14.40
CA GLN A 232 -5.76 -34.57 -13.23
C GLN A 232 -5.69 -33.10 -13.64
N LYS A 233 -4.82 -32.74 -14.58
CA LYS A 233 -4.71 -31.37 -15.10
C LYS A 233 -6.02 -30.87 -15.72
N ILE A 234 -6.70 -31.72 -16.49
CA ILE A 234 -8.02 -31.43 -17.06
C ILE A 234 -9.04 -31.21 -15.96
N SER A 235 -9.07 -32.10 -14.96
CA SER A 235 -9.98 -32.03 -13.81
C SER A 235 -9.78 -30.75 -13.00
N HIS A 236 -8.53 -30.43 -12.70
CA HIS A 236 -8.17 -29.19 -12.00
C HIS A 236 -8.57 -27.95 -12.80
N THR A 237 -8.33 -27.95 -14.11
CA THR A 237 -8.72 -26.84 -14.99
C THR A 237 -10.24 -26.65 -14.98
N TYR A 238 -11.00 -27.74 -15.07
CA TYR A 238 -12.46 -27.69 -15.00
C TYR A 238 -12.96 -27.15 -13.65
N LEU A 239 -12.37 -27.61 -12.55
CA LEU A 239 -12.68 -27.13 -11.20
C LEU A 239 -12.38 -25.63 -11.05
N LEU A 240 -11.20 -25.18 -11.46
CA LEU A 240 -10.81 -23.77 -11.41
C LEU A 240 -11.75 -22.87 -12.23
N ASN A 241 -12.14 -23.32 -13.43
CA ASN A 241 -13.11 -22.62 -14.28
C ASN A 241 -14.52 -22.60 -13.66
N SER A 242 -14.82 -23.57 -12.81
CA SER A 242 -16.05 -23.66 -12.02
C SER A 242 -15.97 -22.90 -10.70
N GLY A 243 -14.84 -22.22 -10.45
CA GLY A 243 -14.57 -21.42 -9.26
C GLY A 243 -14.26 -22.22 -7.99
N TRP A 244 -13.90 -23.50 -8.14
CA TRP A 244 -13.31 -24.28 -7.07
C TRP A 244 -11.83 -23.97 -6.92
N ILE A 245 -11.34 -24.06 -5.68
CA ILE A 245 -9.91 -24.00 -5.37
C ILE A 245 -9.37 -25.42 -5.32
N VAL A 246 -8.20 -25.65 -5.90
CA VAL A 246 -7.55 -26.97 -5.88
C VAL A 246 -6.29 -26.88 -5.03
N VAL A 247 -6.18 -27.76 -4.04
CA VAL A 247 -5.00 -27.89 -3.17
C VAL A 247 -4.39 -29.26 -3.39
N SER A 248 -3.22 -29.32 -4.01
CA SER A 248 -2.46 -30.56 -4.23
C SER A 248 -1.35 -30.71 -3.20
N PHE A 249 -1.21 -31.90 -2.64
CA PHE A 249 -0.08 -32.31 -1.81
C PHE A 249 0.64 -33.48 -2.44
N ASN A 250 1.97 -33.54 -2.30
CA ASN A 250 2.68 -34.76 -2.67
C ASN A 250 2.41 -35.84 -1.60
N LEU A 251 2.30 -37.10 -2.00
CA LEU A 251 2.08 -38.21 -1.06
C LEU A 251 3.10 -38.22 0.09
N ALA A 252 4.38 -37.96 -0.20
CA ALA A 252 5.44 -37.89 0.81
C ALA A 252 5.18 -36.78 1.85
N GLU A 253 4.72 -35.60 1.44
CA GLU A 253 4.40 -34.50 2.36
C GLU A 253 3.25 -34.87 3.30
N VAL A 254 2.24 -35.56 2.75
CA VAL A 254 1.07 -36.02 3.49
C VAL A 254 1.43 -37.07 4.54
N ILE A 255 2.36 -37.98 4.21
CA ILE A 255 2.84 -39.02 5.13
C ILE A 255 3.75 -38.44 6.20
N ASP A 256 4.75 -37.66 5.80
CA ASP A 256 5.81 -37.19 6.70
C ASP A 256 5.33 -36.03 7.58
N GLN A 257 4.45 -35.16 7.06
CA GLN A 257 4.07 -33.89 7.69
C GLN A 257 2.56 -33.57 7.59
N PRO A 258 1.65 -34.51 7.94
CA PRO A 258 0.20 -34.32 7.76
C PRO A 258 -0.34 -33.09 8.50
N GLN A 259 0.25 -32.75 9.65
CA GLN A 259 -0.15 -31.60 10.45
C GLN A 259 0.12 -30.25 9.76
N GLN A 260 1.19 -30.16 8.98
CA GLN A 260 1.55 -28.94 8.24
C GLN A 260 0.64 -28.78 7.02
N CYS A 261 0.38 -29.87 6.30
CA CYS A 261 -0.59 -29.89 5.20
C CYS A 261 -1.97 -29.41 5.66
N LEU A 262 -2.44 -29.95 6.79
CA LEU A 262 -3.72 -29.54 7.36
C LEU A 262 -3.72 -28.07 7.81
N GLN A 263 -2.64 -27.61 8.45
CA GLN A 263 -2.51 -26.21 8.83
C GLN A 263 -2.61 -25.29 7.61
N ALA A 264 -1.95 -25.64 6.51
CA ALA A 264 -1.99 -24.84 5.29
C ALA A 264 -3.40 -24.79 4.66
N VAL A 265 -4.17 -25.88 4.72
CA VAL A 265 -5.59 -25.87 4.33
C VAL A 265 -6.41 -24.97 5.24
N THR A 266 -6.23 -25.06 6.57
CA THR A 266 -6.98 -24.22 7.51
C THR A 266 -6.62 -22.74 7.42
N ASP A 267 -5.37 -22.43 7.13
CA ASP A 267 -4.90 -21.06 6.92
C ASP A 267 -5.50 -20.49 5.63
N LEU A 268 -5.51 -21.28 4.55
CA LEU A 268 -6.18 -20.92 3.30
C LEU A 268 -7.68 -20.67 3.49
N ILE A 269 -8.37 -21.56 4.21
CA ILE A 269 -9.79 -21.36 4.55
C ILE A 269 -9.93 -20.08 5.36
N SER A 270 -9.09 -19.85 6.38
CA SER A 270 -9.19 -18.65 7.24
C SER A 270 -8.88 -17.34 6.50
N GLU A 271 -8.09 -17.39 5.43
CA GLU A 271 -7.82 -16.25 4.56
C GLU A 271 -9.04 -15.91 3.66
N LEU A 272 -9.83 -16.92 3.30
CA LEU A 272 -10.94 -16.82 2.35
C LEU A 272 -12.32 -16.76 3.00
N ASP A 273 -12.45 -17.33 4.20
CA ASP A 273 -13.72 -17.54 4.91
C ASP A 273 -14.10 -16.31 5.75
N VAL A 274 -15.42 -16.13 5.89
CA VAL A 274 -16.04 -15.04 6.64
C VAL A 274 -16.67 -15.64 7.88
N LYS A 275 -15.90 -15.70 8.96
CA LYS A 275 -16.42 -16.00 10.30
C LYS A 275 -17.02 -14.76 10.95
#